data_AF-A0A672K9K1-F1
#
_entry.id   AF-A0A672K9K1-F1
#
_cell.length_a   1.000
_cell.length_b   1.000
_cell.length_c   1.000
_cell.angle_alpha   90.00
_cell.angle_beta   90.00
_cell.angle_gamma   90.00
#
_symmetry.space_group_name_H-M   'P 1'
#
loop_
_entity.id
_entity.type
_entity.pdbx_description
1 polymer ?
#
loop_
_entity_poly.entity_id
_entity_poly.type
_entity_poly.pdbx_seq_one_letter_code
_entity_poly.pdbx_strand_id
1 'polypeptide(L)' 'MLLDETPLFDPSLLQELDWSSSTVSFSPAISPSQPGEGLVLRPLCTADLDRGFYKVLSQLTLAGDVTEEQFKGTACS' A
#
# COMPACT_ATOMS: atom_id res chain seq x y z
N MET A 1 19.61 7.23 -6.08
CA MET A 1 18.31 7.87 -6.40
C MET A 1 17.35 7.49 -5.28
N LEU A 2 16.85 8.45 -4.51
CA LEU A 2 16.09 8.18 -3.27
C LEU A 2 14.74 7.52 -3.59
N LEU A 3 14.23 6.68 -2.68
CA LEU A 3 12.83 6.25 -2.69
C LEU A 3 11.94 7.48 -2.45
N ASP A 4 10.75 7.51 -3.04
CA ASP A 4 9.84 8.65 -2.95
C ASP A 4 8.39 8.24 -2.66
N GLU A 5 7.58 9.25 -2.31
CA GLU A 5 6.18 9.11 -1.93
C GLU A 5 5.21 9.13 -3.12
N THR A 6 5.70 9.05 -4.36
CA THR A 6 4.83 9.05 -5.54
C THR A 6 3.96 7.79 -5.51
N PRO A 7 2.63 7.93 -5.45
CA PRO A 7 1.75 6.77 -5.37
C PRO A 7 1.70 6.04 -6.71
N LEU A 8 1.57 4.71 -6.66
CA LEU A 8 1.50 3.85 -7.85
C LEU A 8 0.33 4.20 -8.78
N PHE A 9 -0.75 4.76 -8.23
CA PHE A 9 -1.91 5.26 -8.96
C PHE A 9 -2.56 6.42 -8.18
N ASP A 10 -3.55 7.08 -8.76
CA ASP A 10 -4.24 8.21 -8.11
C ASP A 10 -4.95 7.77 -6.80
N PRO A 11 -4.56 8.30 -5.63
CA PRO A 11 -5.19 7.97 -4.36
C PRO A 11 -6.69 8.30 -4.29
N SER A 12 -7.17 9.26 -5.10
CA SER A 12 -8.59 9.65 -5.14
C SER A 12 -9.51 8.47 -5.48
N LEU A 13 -9.03 7.53 -6.31
CA LEU A 13 -9.78 6.34 -6.72
C LEU A 13 -10.22 5.46 -5.55
N LEU A 14 -9.48 5.47 -4.43
CA LEU A 14 -9.87 4.75 -3.20
C LEU A 14 -10.92 5.52 -2.40
N GLN A 15 -10.87 6.86 -2.43
CA GLN A 15 -11.75 7.74 -1.67
C GLN A 15 -13.12 7.90 -2.34
N GLU A 16 -13.17 7.79 -3.66
CA GLU A 16 -14.38 7.95 -4.48
C GLU A 16 -15.17 6.64 -4.64
N LEU A 17 -14.73 5.55 -4.00
CA LEU A 17 -15.47 4.30 -3.99
C LEU A 17 -16.84 4.49 -3.34
N ASP A 18 -17.90 4.07 -4.04
CA ASP A 18 -19.23 3.99 -3.45
C ASP A 18 -19.30 2.84 -2.43
N TRP A 19 -18.90 3.15 -1.20
CA TRP A 19 -18.90 2.20 -0.09
C TRP A 19 -20.30 1.86 0.43
N SER A 20 -21.34 2.60 0.01
CA SER A 20 -22.72 2.29 0.40
C SER A 20 -23.20 0.95 -0.17
N SER A 21 -22.56 0.49 -1.26
CA SER A 21 -22.81 -0.79 -1.90
C SER A 21 -22.12 -1.99 -1.23
N SER A 22 -21.30 -1.76 -0.20
CA SER A 22 -20.60 -2.83 0.52
C SER A 22 -21.57 -3.76 1.24
N THR A 23 -21.45 -5.07 1.00
CA THR A 23 -22.27 -6.10 1.65
C THR A 23 -21.66 -6.64 2.95
N VAL A 24 -20.45 -6.17 3.30
CA VAL A 24 -19.71 -6.64 4.47
C VAL A 24 -20.01 -5.73 5.67
N SER A 25 -20.37 -6.34 6.80
CA SER A 25 -20.55 -5.62 8.06
C SER A 25 -19.23 -5.51 8.81
N PHE A 26 -18.80 -4.28 9.09
CA PHE A 26 -17.62 -3.97 9.89
C PHE A 26 -18.04 -3.48 11.28
N SER A 27 -17.38 -3.98 12.33
CA SER A 27 -17.59 -3.53 13.72
C SER A 27 -16.23 -3.37 14.42
N PRO A 28 -15.75 -2.13 14.66
CA PRO A 28 -16.39 -0.85 14.35
C PRO A 28 -16.53 -0.59 12.84
N ALA A 29 -17.41 0.33 12.47
CA ALA A 29 -17.57 0.73 11.07
C ALA A 29 -16.27 1.35 10.54
N ILE A 30 -15.78 0.85 9.41
CA ILE A 30 -14.63 1.39 8.69
C ILE A 30 -14.95 1.51 7.20
N SER A 31 -14.20 2.36 6.53
CA SER A 31 -14.32 2.63 5.10
C SER A 31 -12.93 2.96 4.52
N PRO A 32 -12.78 3.04 3.18
CA PRO A 32 -11.56 3.54 2.57
C PRO A 32 -11.11 4.93 3.06
N SER A 33 -12.07 5.81 3.38
CA SER A 33 -11.80 7.15 3.93
C SER A 33 -11.60 7.16 5.44
N GLN A 34 -12.03 6.12 6.15
CA GLN A 34 -11.92 5.96 7.60
C GLN A 34 -11.51 4.52 7.95
N PRO A 35 -10.26 4.12 7.65
CA PRO A 35 -9.81 2.74 7.85
C PRO A 35 -9.59 2.37 9.32
N GLY A 36 -9.53 3.35 10.21
CA GLY A 36 -9.25 3.21 11.64
C GLY A 36 -8.34 4.32 12.15
N GLU A 37 -8.28 4.50 13.47
CA GLU A 37 -7.44 5.52 14.09
C GLU A 37 -5.95 5.26 13.83
N GLY A 38 -5.22 6.28 13.38
CA GLY A 38 -3.80 6.18 13.07
C GLY A 38 -3.46 5.40 11.80
N LEU A 39 -4.47 4.98 11.02
CA LEU A 39 -4.30 4.21 9.79
C LEU A 39 -4.66 5.04 8.55
N VAL A 40 -4.00 4.74 7.44
CA VAL A 40 -4.27 5.34 6.12
C VAL A 40 -4.35 4.22 5.09
N LEU A 41 -5.44 4.20 4.31
CA LEU A 41 -5.55 3.38 3.12
C LEU A 41 -5.13 4.19 1.90
N ARG A 42 -4.04 3.79 1.25
CA ARG A 42 -3.46 4.50 0.11
C ARG A 42 -2.76 3.54 -0.87
N PRO A 43 -2.47 3.98 -2.10
CA PRO A 43 -1.62 3.24 -3.02
C PRO A 43 -0.22 3.00 -2.43
N LEU A 44 0.42 1.94 -2.89
CA LEU A 44 1.84 1.68 -2.64
C LEU A 44 2.69 2.81 -3.24
N CYS A 45 3.76 3.21 -2.57
CA CYS A 45 4.82 4.08 -3.12
C CYS A 45 6.19 3.43 -2.93
N THR A 46 7.22 3.97 -3.58
CA THR A 46 8.55 3.35 -3.49
C THR A 46 9.15 3.47 -2.09
N ALA A 47 8.85 4.53 -1.34
CA ALA A 47 9.26 4.70 0.05
C ALA A 47 8.69 3.62 1.01
N ASP A 48 7.70 2.83 0.60
CA ASP A 48 7.16 1.76 1.43
C ASP A 48 8.10 0.56 1.61
N LEU A 49 9.13 0.46 0.77
CA LEU A 49 10.21 -0.52 0.97
C LEU A 49 10.82 -0.39 2.37
N ASP A 50 11.09 0.85 2.81
CA ASP A 50 11.67 1.17 4.13
C ASP A 50 10.64 1.13 5.27
N ARG A 51 9.34 1.05 4.94
CA ARG A 51 8.24 0.97 5.91
C ARG A 51 7.85 -0.47 6.23
N GLY A 52 8.65 -1.44 5.79
CA GLY A 52 8.46 -2.85 6.07
C GLY A 52 7.48 -3.56 5.14
N PHE A 53 7.27 -3.05 3.91
CA PHE A 53 6.41 -3.69 2.91
C PHE A 53 6.72 -5.20 2.74
N TYR A 54 7.99 -5.55 2.49
CA TYR A 54 8.40 -6.95 2.34
C TYR A 54 8.30 -7.77 3.62
N LYS A 55 8.44 -7.15 4.80
CA LYS A 55 8.22 -7.81 6.09
C LYS A 55 6.76 -8.27 6.24
N VAL A 56 5.81 -7.50 5.73
CA VAL A 56 4.39 -7.88 5.72
C VAL A 56 4.14 -8.96 4.67
N LEU A 57 4.63 -8.79 3.44
CA LEU A 57 4.47 -9.81 2.38
C LEU A 57 5.05 -11.19 2.76
N SER A 58 6.13 -11.20 3.53
CA SER A 58 6.79 -12.43 4.00
C SER A 58 5.92 -13.28 4.94
N GLN A 59 4.82 -12.73 5.46
CA GLN A 59 3.86 -13.49 6.28
C GLN A 59 2.93 -14.37 5.44
N LEU A 60 2.80 -14.07 4.13
CA LEU A 60 1.98 -14.83 3.20
C LEU A 60 2.80 -15.91 2.45
N THR A 61 4.00 -15.56 1.99
CA THR A 61 4.88 -16.45 1.21
C THR A 61 6.34 -16.02 1.32
N LEU A 62 7.26 -16.81 0.75
CA LEU A 62 8.67 -16.41 0.59
C LEU A 62 8.76 -15.18 -0.33
N ALA A 63 9.14 -14.03 0.23
CA ALA A 63 9.26 -12.77 -0.52
C ALA A 63 10.69 -12.51 -1.05
N GLY A 64 11.70 -13.23 -0.53
CA GLY A 64 13.10 -13.11 -0.93
C GLY A 64 13.79 -11.82 -0.46
N ASP A 65 15.09 -11.74 -0.70
CA ASP A 65 15.87 -10.52 -0.52
C ASP A 65 15.77 -9.68 -1.80
N VAL A 66 15.19 -8.48 -1.70
CA VAL A 66 14.94 -7.57 -2.84
C VAL A 66 15.70 -6.26 -2.61
N THR A 67 16.52 -5.86 -3.58
CA THR A 67 17.23 -4.57 -3.52
C THR A 67 16.32 -3.40 -3.91
N GLU A 68 16.70 -2.18 -3.56
CA GLU A 68 15.94 -0.97 -3.98
C GLU A 68 15.78 -0.88 -5.50
N GLU A 69 16.81 -1.23 -6.26
CA GLU A 69 16.82 -1.20 -7.72
C GLU A 69 15.84 -2.21 -8.31
N GLN A 70 15.84 -3.44 -7.77
CA GLN A 70 14.90 -4.49 -8.15
C GLN A 70 13.46 -4.07 -7.85
N PHE A 71 13.23 -3.45 -6.69
CA PHE A 71 11.90 -2.98 -6.30
C PHE A 71 11.37 -1.86 -7.19
N LYS A 72 12.22 -0.89 -7.57
CA LYS A 72 11.87 0.20 -8.50
C LYS A 72 11.68 -0.27 -9.94
N GLY A 73 12.12 -1.48 -10.27
CA GLY A 73 12.15 -1.97 -11.66
C GLY A 73 13.18 -1.24 -12.54
N THR A 74 14.09 -0.47 -11.94
CA THR A 74 15.22 0.14 -12.65
C THR A 74 16.38 -0.85 -12.65
N ALA A 75 16.64 -1.48 -13.80
CA ALA A 75 17.80 -2.35 -13.95
C ALA A 75 19.11 -1.58 -13.68
N CYS A 76 20.08 -2.21 -13.04
CA CYS A 76 21.48 -1.78 -13.10
C CYS A 76 21.87 -1.75 -14.58
N SER A 77 22.17 -0.56 -15.10
CA SER A 77 22.80 -0.38 -16.42
C SER A 77 24.31 -0.47 -16.27
#